data_AF-T1HDM3-F1
#
_entry.id   AF-T1HDM3-F1
#
_cell.length_a   1.000
_cell.length_b   1.000
_cell.length_c   1.000
_cell.angle_alpha   90.00
_cell.angle_beta   90.00
_cell.angle_gamma   90.00
#
_symmetry.space_group_name_H-M   'P 1'
#
loop_
_entity.id
_entity.type
_entity.pdbx_description
1 polymer ?
#
loop_
_entity_poly.entity_id
_entity_poly.type
_entity_poly.pdbx_seq_one_letter_code
_entity_poly.pdbx_strand_id
1 'polypeptide(L)'
;MLQPLSAATTGLLIYTTLSTWLGILPVSAELRQDDQISPFILKCCPNGRLLKDGECMESNSSLLHPFKLPIAHSWPSLQVVEHAKFNISYGNPICPSLMYFLDPENYEKESYRLLVNGSLYRGDGTLIEPEDYCLDVVESQNAILPALCFPEDENQVEDGEMYRIYPVGMLVSVPFLFLTFLVYALIRQLRNLHGCCLMSHVASLLIGYSCLVTLQIASTRMGNTPCKIVGLMTTVK
;
A
#
# COMPACT_ATOMS: atom_id res chain seq x y z
N MET A 1 -73.56 41.43 -25.08
CA MET A 1 -72.36 42.22 -24.77
C MET A 1 -71.23 41.24 -24.44
N LEU A 2 -70.20 41.21 -25.31
CA LEU A 2 -68.77 40.88 -25.14
C LEU A 2 -68.26 39.77 -24.17
N GLN A 3 -67.74 38.66 -24.76
CA GLN A 3 -66.35 38.10 -24.66
C GLN A 3 -65.80 37.46 -23.33
N PRO A 4 -64.64 36.72 -23.32
CA PRO A 4 -64.52 35.30 -22.88
C PRO A 4 -63.33 34.94 -21.88
N LEU A 5 -62.98 33.64 -21.77
CA LEU A 5 -61.83 32.95 -21.08
C LEU A 5 -61.94 32.73 -19.55
N SER A 6 -61.68 31.53 -18.99
CA SER A 6 -60.44 30.74 -19.05
C SER A 6 -60.66 29.22 -18.85
N ALA A 7 -59.95 28.42 -19.64
CA ALA A 7 -60.01 26.96 -19.79
C ALA A 7 -59.19 26.15 -18.76
N ALA A 8 -58.88 26.72 -17.58
CA ALA A 8 -57.99 26.07 -16.61
C ALA A 8 -58.69 25.07 -15.66
N THR A 9 -60.00 25.23 -15.43
CA THR A 9 -60.75 24.42 -14.45
C THR A 9 -61.24 23.08 -14.98
N THR A 10 -61.39 22.94 -16.30
CA THR A 10 -61.86 21.69 -16.92
C THR A 10 -60.77 20.61 -16.96
N GLY A 11 -59.49 20.98 -17.01
CA GLY A 11 -58.37 20.03 -17.04
C GLY A 11 -58.15 19.27 -15.73
N LEU A 12 -58.37 19.91 -14.58
CA LEU A 12 -58.18 19.28 -13.26
C LEU A 12 -59.21 18.19 -12.97
N LEU A 13 -60.47 18.40 -13.39
CA LEU A 13 -61.56 17.46 -13.15
C LEU A 13 -61.45 16.20 -14.03
N ILE A 14 -60.85 16.30 -15.21
CA ILE A 14 -60.58 15.13 -16.07
C ILE A 14 -59.45 14.28 -15.45
N TYR A 15 -58.42 14.90 -14.87
CA TYR A 15 -57.30 14.17 -14.28
C TYR A 15 -57.70 13.38 -13.02
N THR A 16 -58.57 13.95 -12.18
CA THR A 16 -59.05 13.28 -10.95
C THR A 16 -60.08 12.19 -11.24
N THR A 17 -60.85 12.31 -12.32
CA THR A 17 -61.78 11.26 -12.76
C THR A 17 -61.09 10.10 -13.47
N LEU A 18 -59.99 10.36 -14.20
CA LEU A 18 -59.15 9.31 -14.80
C LEU A 18 -58.35 8.52 -13.75
N SER A 19 -57.81 9.19 -12.74
CA SER A 19 -57.03 8.53 -11.68
C SER A 19 -57.88 7.62 -10.78
N THR A 20 -59.16 7.95 -10.62
CA THR A 20 -60.14 7.12 -9.88
C THR A 20 -60.66 5.95 -10.71
N TRP A 21 -60.80 6.07 -12.04
CA TRP A 21 -61.18 4.96 -12.93
C TRP A 21 -60.07 3.93 -13.15
N LEU A 22 -58.80 4.33 -13.08
CA LEU A 22 -57.65 3.43 -13.29
C LEU A 22 -57.19 2.68 -12.02
N GLY A 23 -57.83 2.89 -10.87
CA GLY A 23 -57.50 2.18 -9.63
C GLY A 23 -56.05 2.38 -9.16
N ILE A 24 -55.38 3.45 -9.60
CA ILE A 24 -54.01 3.76 -9.22
C ILE A 24 -54.08 4.47 -7.87
N LEU A 25 -54.16 3.68 -6.79
CA LEU A 25 -53.77 4.15 -5.47
C LEU A 25 -52.32 4.66 -5.58
N PRO A 26 -52.02 5.87 -5.10
CA PRO A 26 -50.63 6.24 -4.90
C PRO A 26 -50.10 5.27 -3.84
N VAL A 27 -49.23 4.36 -4.27
CA VAL A 27 -48.36 3.61 -3.36
C VAL A 27 -47.66 4.69 -2.56
N SER A 28 -48.07 4.82 -1.30
CA SER A 28 -47.30 5.51 -0.29
C SER A 28 -45.90 4.91 -0.38
N ALA A 29 -44.99 5.67 -0.98
CA ALA A 29 -43.57 5.47 -0.81
C ALA A 29 -43.31 5.71 0.68
N GLU A 30 -43.58 4.69 1.47
CA GLU A 30 -43.03 4.55 2.81
C GLU A 30 -41.55 4.77 2.61
N LEU A 31 -41.06 5.88 3.17
CA LEU A 31 -39.66 6.25 3.14
C LEU A 31 -38.89 4.99 3.50
N ARG A 32 -38.08 4.51 2.55
CA ARG A 32 -37.06 3.51 2.82
C ARG A 32 -36.17 4.19 3.85
N GLN A 33 -36.45 3.92 5.12
CA GLN A 33 -35.57 4.22 6.21
C GLN A 33 -34.41 3.27 5.98
N ASP A 34 -33.45 3.75 5.19
CA ASP A 34 -32.13 3.19 5.10
C ASP A 34 -31.63 3.15 6.53
N ASP A 35 -31.61 1.95 7.10
CA ASP A 35 -30.93 1.67 8.35
C ASP A 35 -29.50 2.16 8.12
N GLN A 36 -29.16 3.33 8.68
CA GLN A 36 -27.87 3.98 8.50
C GLN A 36 -26.82 3.13 9.21
N ILE A 37 -26.40 2.05 8.56
CA ILE A 37 -25.25 1.25 8.95
C ILE A 37 -24.05 2.15 8.65
N SER A 38 -23.58 2.85 9.69
CA SER A 38 -22.37 3.65 9.58
C SER A 38 -21.19 2.73 9.25
N PRO A 39 -20.42 3.03 8.19
CA PRO A 39 -19.31 2.18 7.81
C PRO A 39 -18.29 2.16 8.93
N PHE A 40 -17.67 1.00 9.13
CA PHE A 40 -16.63 0.86 10.13
C PHE A 40 -15.28 1.24 9.53
N ILE A 41 -14.38 1.70 10.39
CA ILE A 41 -12.97 1.91 10.09
C ILE A 41 -12.16 1.28 11.21
N LEU A 42 -11.11 0.55 10.84
CA LEU A 42 -10.19 -0.05 11.80
C LEU A 42 -9.18 0.98 12.29
N LYS A 43 -9.05 1.10 13.60
CA LYS A 43 -7.87 1.65 14.27
C LYS A 43 -6.97 0.48 14.67
N CYS A 44 -5.69 0.53 14.31
CA CYS A 44 -4.78 -0.61 14.51
C CYS A 44 -4.72 -1.03 15.98
N CYS A 45 -4.46 -0.07 16.87
CA CYS A 45 -4.37 -0.30 18.31
C CYS A 45 -5.60 0.20 19.10
N PRO A 46 -5.85 -0.35 20.30
CA PRO A 46 -6.87 0.16 21.22
C PRO A 46 -6.72 1.65 21.57
N ASN A 47 -7.74 2.23 22.19
CA ASN A 47 -7.71 3.63 22.64
C ASN A 47 -6.49 3.95 23.52
N GLY A 48 -5.86 5.11 23.27
CA GLY A 48 -4.67 5.57 23.99
C GLY A 48 -3.37 4.84 23.64
N ARG A 49 -3.40 3.92 22.66
CA ARG A 49 -2.21 3.21 22.15
C ARG A 49 -2.04 3.46 20.66
N LEU A 50 -0.81 3.37 20.19
CA LEU A 50 -0.46 3.42 18.77
C LEU A 50 0.37 2.21 18.36
N LEU A 51 0.32 1.88 17.08
CA LEU A 51 1.11 0.82 16.48
C LEU A 51 2.54 1.32 16.24
N LYS A 52 3.51 0.66 16.88
CA LYS A 52 4.94 0.91 16.72
C LYS A 52 5.68 -0.40 16.62
N ASP A 53 6.44 -0.59 15.54
CA ASP A 53 7.20 -1.81 15.26
C ASP A 53 6.33 -3.10 15.30
N GLY A 54 5.06 -3.00 14.90
CA GLY A 54 4.11 -4.11 14.91
C GLY A 54 3.41 -4.37 16.25
N GLU A 55 3.78 -3.65 17.31
CA GLU A 55 3.19 -3.78 18.64
C GLU A 55 2.42 -2.53 19.06
N CYS A 56 1.40 -2.71 19.90
CA CYS A 56 0.61 -1.60 20.44
C CYS A 56 1.25 -1.04 21.71
N MET A 57 1.78 0.18 21.61
CA MET A 57 2.45 0.89 22.71
C MET A 57 1.65 2.10 23.16
N GLU A 58 1.76 2.46 24.44
CA GLU A 58 1.19 3.69 24.97
C GLU A 58 2.00 4.90 24.50
N SER A 59 1.29 5.99 24.17
CA SER A 59 1.90 7.25 23.75
C SER A 59 1.10 8.43 24.29
N ASN A 60 1.80 9.55 24.50
CA ASN A 60 1.21 10.83 24.90
C ASN A 60 0.85 11.71 23.70
N SER A 61 0.79 11.16 22.49
CA SER A 61 0.46 11.91 21.29
C SER A 61 -0.92 12.56 21.40
N SER A 62 -0.99 13.86 21.08
CA SER A 62 -2.24 14.63 21.09
C SER A 62 -3.25 14.12 20.05
N LEU A 63 -2.79 13.38 19.04
CA LEU A 63 -3.63 12.77 18.00
C LEU A 63 -4.43 11.55 18.49
N LEU A 64 -4.12 11.01 19.67
CA LEU A 64 -4.87 9.91 20.28
C LEU A 64 -6.12 10.42 21.02
N HIS A 65 -6.18 11.70 21.39
CA HIS A 65 -7.19 12.26 22.29
C HIS A 65 -7.74 13.63 21.80
N PRO A 66 -8.78 13.68 20.96
CA PRO A 66 -9.48 12.55 20.34
C PRO A 66 -8.80 12.05 19.06
N PHE A 67 -8.93 10.76 18.78
CA PHE A 67 -8.56 10.19 17.48
C PHE A 67 -9.48 10.73 16.38
N LYS A 68 -8.98 11.64 15.56
CA LYS A 68 -9.74 12.29 14.47
C LYS A 68 -9.37 11.65 13.13
N LEU A 69 -10.35 11.01 12.50
CA LEU A 69 -10.17 10.41 11.19
C LEU A 69 -9.85 11.47 10.12
N PRO A 70 -9.12 11.09 9.06
CA PRO A 70 -8.96 11.92 7.87
C PRO A 70 -10.31 12.32 7.25
N ILE A 71 -10.31 13.41 6.49
CA ILE A 71 -11.51 13.89 5.80
C ILE A 71 -11.97 12.85 4.78
N ALA A 72 -13.27 12.57 4.76
CA ALA A 72 -13.87 11.62 3.84
C ALA A 72 -14.22 12.26 2.49
N HIS A 73 -14.27 11.41 1.46
CA HIS A 73 -14.55 11.78 0.08
C HIS A 73 -15.67 10.92 -0.51
N SER A 74 -16.44 11.52 -1.43
CA SER A 74 -17.43 10.82 -2.24
C SER A 74 -16.78 9.94 -3.31
N TRP A 75 -17.50 8.92 -3.77
CA TRP A 75 -17.11 8.10 -4.92
C TRP A 75 -18.21 8.17 -5.99
N PRO A 76 -17.89 8.28 -7.30
CA PRO A 76 -16.57 8.34 -7.93
C PRO A 76 -15.96 9.76 -8.04
N SER A 77 -16.68 10.79 -7.60
CA SER A 77 -16.31 12.20 -7.81
C SER A 77 -15.18 12.72 -6.91
N LEU A 78 -14.78 11.98 -5.86
CA LEU A 78 -13.72 12.34 -4.90
C LEU A 78 -13.89 13.72 -4.22
N GLN A 79 -15.11 14.24 -4.20
CA GLN A 79 -15.44 15.50 -3.52
C GLN A 79 -15.47 15.29 -2.02
N VAL A 80 -15.01 16.27 -1.27
CA VAL A 80 -15.01 16.26 0.20
C VAL A 80 -16.44 16.14 0.72
N VAL A 81 -16.65 15.21 1.65
CA VAL A 81 -17.90 15.05 2.38
C VAL A 81 -17.63 15.39 3.84
N GLU A 82 -18.08 16.57 4.24
CA GLU A 82 -17.99 17.00 5.63
C GLU A 82 -18.94 16.18 6.50
N HIS A 83 -18.55 15.95 7.76
CA HIS A 83 -19.37 15.26 8.77
C HIS A 83 -19.76 13.81 8.44
N ALA A 84 -18.96 13.11 7.63
CA ALA A 84 -19.09 11.66 7.46
C ALA A 84 -18.96 10.95 8.82
N LYS A 85 -19.91 10.06 9.12
CA LYS A 85 -19.95 9.29 10.37
C LYS A 85 -19.40 7.90 10.14
N PHE A 86 -18.42 7.51 10.95
CA PHE A 86 -17.80 6.20 10.91
C PHE A 86 -17.83 5.56 12.29
N ASN A 87 -17.95 4.23 12.33
CA ASN A 87 -17.76 3.45 13.54
C ASN A 87 -16.31 3.01 13.66
N ILE A 88 -15.61 3.42 14.72
CA ILE A 88 -14.23 3.00 14.93
C ILE A 88 -14.22 1.62 15.60
N SER A 89 -13.65 0.64 14.92
CA SER A 89 -13.35 -0.69 15.45
C SER A 89 -11.85 -0.81 15.70
N TYR A 90 -11.43 -1.78 16.53
CA TYR A 90 -10.01 -1.95 16.86
C TYR A 90 -9.50 -3.29 16.35
N GLY A 91 -8.31 -3.27 15.75
CA GLY A 91 -7.66 -4.47 15.24
C GLY A 91 -6.79 -4.15 14.04
N ASN A 92 -5.92 -5.11 13.74
CA ASN A 92 -5.07 -5.07 12.55
C ASN A 92 -5.71 -5.89 11.43
N PRO A 93 -5.48 -5.54 10.15
CA PRO A 93 -5.80 -6.41 9.04
C PRO A 93 -5.08 -7.75 9.17
N ILE A 94 -5.63 -8.79 8.54
CA ILE A 94 -5.02 -10.12 8.53
C ILE A 94 -3.83 -10.08 7.56
N CYS A 95 -2.64 -9.80 8.09
CA CYS A 95 -1.42 -9.77 7.30
C CYS A 95 -0.64 -11.09 7.40
N PRO A 96 -0.32 -11.73 6.27
CA PRO A 96 0.57 -12.89 6.27
C PRO A 96 2.04 -12.52 6.48
N SER A 97 2.43 -11.29 6.14
CA SER A 97 3.79 -10.76 6.25
C SER A 97 3.86 -9.57 7.22
N LEU A 98 4.69 -8.57 6.92
CA LEU A 98 4.79 -7.33 7.69
C LEU A 98 3.69 -6.32 7.27
N MET A 99 3.45 -5.32 8.10
CA MET A 99 2.67 -4.12 7.77
C MET A 99 3.59 -2.93 7.48
N TYR A 100 3.12 -1.98 6.68
CA TYR A 100 3.77 -0.68 6.47
C TYR A 100 2.74 0.44 6.45
N PHE A 101 3.15 1.63 6.88
CA PHE A 101 2.35 2.85 6.74
C PHE A 101 2.56 3.46 5.36
N LEU A 102 1.50 3.98 4.75
CA LEU A 102 1.64 4.82 3.54
C LEU A 102 2.39 6.12 3.87
N ASP A 103 3.25 6.54 2.95
CA ASP A 103 4.02 7.78 3.04
C ASP A 103 3.65 8.74 1.89
N PRO A 104 2.50 9.45 2.04
CA PRO A 104 2.01 10.37 1.01
C PRO A 104 2.89 11.63 0.87
N GLU A 105 3.75 11.93 1.84
CA GLU A 105 4.65 13.09 1.77
C GLU A 105 5.81 12.84 0.80
N ASN A 106 6.36 11.62 0.80
CA ASN A 106 7.51 11.27 -0.03
C ASN A 106 7.13 10.59 -1.36
N TYR A 107 5.97 9.93 -1.43
CA TYR A 107 5.58 9.14 -2.60
C TYR A 107 4.14 9.44 -3.05
N GLU A 108 3.98 10.08 -4.23
CA GLU A 108 2.66 10.41 -4.78
C GLU A 108 1.75 9.19 -4.99
N LYS A 109 2.34 8.04 -5.34
CA LYS A 109 1.62 6.76 -5.48
C LYS A 109 1.10 6.19 -4.14
N GLU A 110 1.59 6.70 -3.02
CA GLU A 110 1.14 6.37 -1.67
C GLU A 110 0.21 7.42 -1.08
N SER A 111 -0.16 8.45 -1.87
CA SER A 111 -1.29 9.30 -1.53
C SER A 111 -2.57 8.47 -1.35
N TYR A 112 -3.48 8.92 -0.50
CA TYR A 112 -4.72 8.20 -0.24
C TYR A 112 -5.87 9.16 0.00
N ARG A 113 -7.09 8.69 -0.26
CA ARG A 113 -8.34 9.36 0.08
C ARG A 113 -9.26 8.38 0.79
N LEU A 114 -9.72 8.75 1.98
CA LEU A 114 -10.74 7.99 2.69
C LEU A 114 -12.10 8.23 2.04
N LEU A 115 -12.83 7.17 1.71
CA LEU A 115 -14.13 7.24 1.10
C LEU A 115 -15.26 7.17 2.14
N VAL A 116 -16.42 7.71 1.81
CA VAL A 116 -17.62 7.68 2.68
C VAL A 116 -18.11 6.28 3.02
N ASN A 117 -17.74 5.26 2.24
CA ASN A 117 -18.06 3.85 2.51
C ASN A 117 -17.02 3.17 3.42
N GLY A 118 -15.97 3.89 3.84
CA GLY A 118 -14.87 3.33 4.63
C GLY A 118 -13.73 2.73 3.82
N SER A 119 -13.81 2.67 2.48
CA SER A 119 -12.69 2.21 1.65
C SER A 119 -11.62 3.29 1.51
N LEU A 120 -10.39 2.91 1.17
CA LEU A 120 -9.34 3.85 0.76
C LEU A 120 -9.16 3.83 -0.75
N TYR A 121 -9.06 5.01 -1.35
CA TYR A 121 -8.61 5.17 -2.73
C TYR A 121 -7.17 5.67 -2.74
N ARG A 122 -6.23 4.82 -3.18
CA ARG A 122 -4.79 5.11 -3.21
C ARG A 122 -4.39 5.82 -4.51
N GLY A 123 -3.29 6.55 -4.47
CA GLY A 123 -2.77 7.39 -5.55
C GLY A 123 -2.37 6.62 -6.81
N ASP A 124 -2.12 5.32 -6.70
CA ASP A 124 -1.91 4.40 -7.82
C ASP A 124 -3.22 3.96 -8.51
N GLY A 125 -4.38 4.39 -8.00
CA GLY A 125 -5.70 4.04 -8.51
C GLY A 125 -6.31 2.79 -7.88
N THR A 126 -5.67 2.19 -6.88
CA THR A 126 -6.19 1.00 -6.18
C THR A 126 -7.26 1.39 -5.16
N LEU A 127 -8.31 0.56 -5.09
CA LEU A 127 -9.35 0.65 -4.06
C LEU A 127 -9.09 -0.44 -3.02
N ILE A 128 -8.95 -0.04 -1.76
CA ILE A 128 -8.65 -0.93 -0.63
C ILE A 128 -9.88 -1.00 0.27
N GLU A 129 -10.28 -2.22 0.64
CA GLU A 129 -11.44 -2.46 1.47
C GLU A 129 -11.18 -2.11 2.95
N PRO A 130 -12.21 -1.76 3.73
CA PRO A 130 -12.06 -1.38 5.14
C PRO A 130 -11.39 -2.45 6.02
N GLU A 131 -11.45 -3.72 5.63
CA GLU A 131 -10.81 -4.85 6.33
C GLU A 131 -9.30 -4.97 6.08
N ASP A 132 -8.79 -4.41 4.97
CA ASP A 132 -7.42 -4.62 4.50
C ASP A 132 -6.43 -3.55 4.98
N TYR A 133 -6.92 -2.57 5.73
CA TYR A 133 -6.09 -1.54 6.33
C TYR A 133 -6.58 -1.18 7.73
N CYS A 134 -5.71 -0.57 8.52
CA CYS A 134 -6.09 0.09 9.75
C CYS A 134 -5.40 1.46 9.83
N LEU A 135 -5.99 2.43 10.52
CA LEU A 135 -5.40 3.74 10.75
C LEU A 135 -4.72 3.77 12.12
N ASP A 136 -3.53 4.38 12.19
CA ASP A 136 -2.95 4.74 13.47
C ASP A 136 -2.07 5.99 13.39
N VAL A 137 -1.68 6.47 14.56
CA VAL A 137 -0.84 7.65 14.69
C VAL A 137 0.62 7.30 14.39
N VAL A 138 1.20 8.03 13.45
CA VAL A 138 2.63 8.00 13.16
C VAL A 138 3.27 9.26 13.74
N GLU A 139 3.94 9.12 14.89
CA GLU A 139 4.49 10.24 15.65
C GLU A 139 5.51 11.05 14.86
N SER A 140 6.32 10.41 14.01
CA SER A 140 7.37 11.07 13.22
C SER A 140 6.82 12.05 12.18
N GLN A 141 5.64 11.76 11.63
CA GLN A 141 4.95 12.61 10.65
C GLN A 141 3.85 13.47 11.30
N ASN A 142 3.60 13.28 12.60
CA ASN A 142 2.50 13.91 13.33
C ASN A 142 1.16 13.79 12.56
N ALA A 143 0.89 12.59 12.03
CA ALA A 143 -0.24 12.30 11.15
C ALA A 143 -0.89 10.97 11.52
N ILE A 144 -2.16 10.80 11.11
CA ILE A 144 -2.84 9.50 11.14
C ILE A 144 -2.72 8.91 9.74
N LEU A 145 -2.09 7.75 9.64
CA LEU A 145 -1.78 7.12 8.36
C LEU A 145 -2.33 5.70 8.31
N PRO A 146 -2.74 5.24 7.12
CA PRO A 146 -3.16 3.87 6.93
C PRO A 146 -1.95 2.93 6.92
N ALA A 147 -2.04 1.88 7.72
CA ALA A 147 -1.16 0.72 7.69
C ALA A 147 -1.80 -0.37 6.84
N LEU A 148 -1.04 -0.90 5.88
CA LEU A 148 -1.44 -1.98 4.99
C LEU A 148 -0.47 -3.15 5.13
N CYS A 149 -0.92 -4.34 4.72
CA CYS A 149 -0.05 -5.49 4.58
C CYS A 149 0.85 -5.34 3.34
N PHE A 150 2.11 -5.77 3.44
CA PHE A 150 2.87 -6.05 2.22
C PHE A 150 2.15 -7.17 1.44
N PRO A 151 2.05 -7.06 0.10
CA PRO A 151 1.57 -8.18 -0.69
C PRO A 151 2.46 -9.39 -0.43
N GLU A 152 1.87 -10.57 -0.27
CA GLU A 152 2.66 -11.79 -0.36
C GLU A 152 3.33 -11.78 -1.73
N ASP A 153 4.62 -12.03 -1.76
CA ASP A 153 5.39 -12.24 -2.98
C ASP A 153 4.93 -13.54 -3.69
N GLU A 154 3.64 -13.74 -3.94
CA GLU A 154 3.16 -14.78 -4.86
C GLU A 154 3.54 -14.44 -6.30
N ASN A 155 3.86 -13.16 -6.58
CA ASN A 155 4.25 -12.68 -7.90
C ASN A 155 5.55 -11.86 -7.88
N GLN A 156 6.69 -12.51 -7.59
CA GLN A 156 7.97 -12.11 -8.21
C GLN A 156 8.00 -12.42 -9.73
N VAL A 157 6.88 -12.24 -10.43
CA VAL A 157 6.70 -12.69 -11.81
C VAL A 157 6.39 -11.53 -12.77
N GLU A 158 5.85 -10.40 -12.31
CA GLU A 158 5.43 -9.36 -13.27
C GLU A 158 6.41 -8.17 -13.40
N ASP A 159 7.18 -7.84 -12.37
CA ASP A 159 8.37 -6.96 -12.47
C ASP A 159 9.70 -7.72 -12.23
N GLY A 160 9.63 -9.06 -12.22
CA GLY A 160 10.69 -9.97 -11.80
C GLY A 160 11.69 -10.39 -12.88
N GLU A 161 11.48 -10.04 -14.15
CA GLU A 161 12.39 -10.49 -15.21
C GLU A 161 13.77 -9.84 -15.09
N MET A 162 13.84 -8.55 -14.76
CA MET A 162 15.14 -7.88 -14.57
C MET A 162 15.81 -8.29 -13.24
N TYR A 163 15.01 -8.56 -12.21
CA TYR A 163 15.52 -8.91 -10.88
C TYR A 163 15.99 -10.37 -10.78
N ARG A 164 15.48 -11.30 -11.61
CA ARG A 164 15.91 -12.71 -11.65
C ARG A 164 17.15 -12.96 -12.50
N ILE A 165 17.35 -12.18 -13.57
CA ILE A 165 18.53 -12.33 -14.44
C ILE A 165 19.81 -11.92 -13.71
N TYR A 166 19.73 -10.90 -12.84
CA TYR A 166 20.88 -10.38 -12.11
C TYR A 166 21.57 -11.41 -11.17
N PRO A 167 20.87 -12.11 -10.25
CA PRO A 167 21.49 -13.11 -9.39
C PRO A 167 21.97 -14.34 -10.17
N VAL A 168 21.27 -14.74 -11.24
CA VAL A 168 21.69 -15.87 -12.09
C VAL A 168 22.96 -15.52 -12.87
N GLY A 169 23.03 -14.32 -13.46
CA GLY A 169 24.21 -13.81 -14.15
C GLY A 169 25.42 -13.69 -13.21
N MET A 170 25.19 -13.31 -11.95
CA MET A 170 26.23 -13.29 -10.94
C MET A 170 26.73 -14.70 -10.59
N LEU A 171 25.83 -15.67 -10.40
CA LEU A 171 26.17 -17.04 -10.04
C LEU A 171 26.96 -17.75 -11.14
N VAL A 172 26.62 -17.51 -12.41
CA VAL A 172 27.31 -18.08 -13.57
C VAL A 172 28.68 -17.43 -13.79
N SER A 173 28.87 -16.17 -13.38
CA SER A 173 30.14 -15.45 -13.52
C SER A 173 31.23 -15.98 -12.59
N VAL A 174 30.89 -16.50 -11.40
CA VAL A 174 31.86 -17.01 -10.41
C VAL A 174 32.69 -18.20 -10.91
N PRO A 175 32.11 -19.31 -11.43
CA PRO A 175 32.90 -20.43 -11.94
C PRO A 175 33.70 -20.06 -13.19
N PHE A 176 33.19 -19.16 -14.02
CA PHE A 176 33.92 -18.65 -15.19
C PHE A 176 35.17 -17.84 -14.78
N LEU A 177 35.04 -16.99 -13.75
CA LEU A 177 36.16 -16.26 -13.16
C LEU A 177 37.16 -17.18 -12.45
N PHE A 178 36.69 -18.22 -11.77
CA PHE A 178 37.57 -19.21 -11.17
C PHE A 178 38.36 -20.01 -12.23
N LEU A 179 37.71 -20.38 -13.33
CA LEU A 179 38.36 -21.10 -14.42
C LEU A 179 39.43 -20.23 -15.10
N THR A 180 39.15 -18.95 -15.34
CA THR A 180 40.14 -18.01 -15.90
C THR A 180 41.34 -17.84 -14.95
N PHE A 181 41.11 -17.68 -13.65
CA PHE A 181 42.19 -17.66 -12.65
C PHE A 181 43.06 -18.92 -12.72
N LEU A 182 42.44 -20.11 -12.78
CA LEU A 182 43.16 -21.38 -12.82
C LEU A 182 44.01 -21.53 -14.09
N VAL A 183 43.46 -21.16 -15.26
CA VAL A 183 44.19 -21.19 -16.53
C VAL A 183 45.39 -20.24 -16.50
N TYR A 184 45.21 -19.01 -16.00
CA TYR A 184 46.32 -18.05 -15.86
C TYR A 184 47.37 -18.48 -14.83
N ALA A 185 47.00 -19.22 -13.79
CA ALA A 185 47.94 -19.75 -12.80
C ALA A 185 48.75 -20.95 -13.34
N LEU A 186 48.16 -21.79 -14.19
CA LEU A 186 48.81 -22.98 -14.76
C LEU A 186 49.76 -22.65 -15.93
N ILE A 187 49.46 -21.59 -16.71
CA ILE A 187 50.33 -21.14 -17.80
C ILE A 187 51.53 -20.37 -17.24
N ARG A 188 52.60 -21.09 -16.88
CA ARG A 188 53.88 -20.51 -16.40
C ARG A 188 54.60 -19.62 -17.43
N GLN A 189 54.18 -19.62 -18.70
CA GLN A 189 54.79 -18.86 -19.79
C GLN A 189 54.38 -17.37 -19.85
N LEU A 190 53.33 -16.95 -19.13
CA LEU A 190 52.82 -15.56 -19.13
C LEU A 190 53.13 -14.79 -17.84
N ARG A 191 54.09 -15.28 -17.04
CA ARG A 191 54.56 -14.67 -15.79
C ARG A 191 55.49 -13.46 -16.00
N ASN A 192 55.27 -12.71 -17.08
CA ASN A 192 55.83 -11.38 -17.29
C ASN A 192 54.88 -10.33 -16.68
N LEU A 193 55.34 -9.10 -16.44
CA LEU A 193 54.60 -8.02 -15.73
C LEU A 193 53.09 -7.92 -16.07
N HIS A 194 52.73 -8.21 -17.33
CA HIS A 194 51.35 -8.21 -17.83
C HIS A 194 50.44 -9.25 -17.14
N GLY A 195 50.97 -10.42 -16.77
CA GLY A 195 50.23 -11.47 -16.05
C GLY A 195 49.92 -11.12 -14.59
N CYS A 196 50.76 -10.32 -13.92
CA CYS A 196 50.51 -9.89 -12.53
C CYS A 196 49.32 -8.93 -12.42
N CYS A 197 49.17 -7.99 -13.35
CA CYS A 197 48.01 -7.08 -13.37
C CYS A 197 46.70 -7.82 -13.66
N LEU A 198 46.76 -8.86 -14.50
CA LEU A 198 45.58 -9.67 -14.80
C LEU A 198 45.17 -10.52 -13.59
N MET A 199 46.15 -11.07 -12.86
CA MET A 199 45.88 -11.85 -11.64
C MET A 199 45.25 -11.00 -10.52
N SER A 200 45.69 -9.74 -10.33
CA SER A 200 45.08 -8.85 -9.34
C SER A 200 43.65 -8.45 -9.70
N HIS A 201 43.37 -8.26 -10.99
CA HIS A 201 42.02 -7.95 -11.49
C HIS A 201 41.05 -9.13 -11.28
N VAL A 202 41.48 -10.36 -11.57
CA VAL A 202 40.63 -11.54 -11.34
C VAL A 202 40.45 -11.82 -9.85
N ALA A 203 41.46 -11.57 -9.02
CA ALA A 203 41.36 -11.70 -7.57
C ALA A 203 40.36 -10.70 -6.96
N SER A 204 40.38 -9.43 -7.38
CA SER A 204 39.42 -8.44 -6.89
C SER A 204 37.98 -8.75 -7.33
N LEU A 205 37.80 -9.24 -8.57
CA LEU A 205 36.50 -9.73 -9.03
C LEU A 205 36.02 -10.93 -8.21
N LEU A 206 36.88 -11.91 -7.93
CA LEU A 206 36.51 -13.08 -7.12
C LEU A 206 36.06 -12.69 -5.70
N ILE A 207 36.75 -11.74 -5.07
CA ILE A 207 36.38 -11.20 -3.74
C ILE A 207 35.03 -10.48 -3.82
N GLY A 208 34.82 -9.64 -4.84
CA GLY A 208 33.56 -8.92 -5.06
C GLY A 208 32.37 -9.87 -5.24
N TYR A 209 32.51 -10.89 -6.09
CA TYR A 209 31.46 -11.90 -6.31
C TYR A 209 31.18 -12.74 -5.06
N SER A 210 32.20 -13.08 -4.28
CA SER A 210 32.02 -13.82 -3.01
C SER A 210 31.25 -12.98 -1.97
N CYS A 211 31.52 -11.67 -1.90
CA CYS A 211 30.78 -10.73 -1.06
C CYS A 211 29.30 -10.64 -1.47
N LEU A 212 29.04 -10.55 -2.78
CA LEU A 212 27.68 -10.49 -3.33
C LEU A 212 26.87 -11.77 -3.04
N VAL A 213 27.47 -12.95 -3.17
CA VAL A 213 26.81 -14.23 -2.80
C VAL A 213 26.49 -14.25 -1.30
N THR A 214 27.41 -13.74 -0.46
CA THR A 214 27.17 -13.63 0.99
C THR A 214 26.00 -12.71 1.31
N LEU A 215 25.87 -11.58 0.60
CA LEU A 215 24.75 -10.65 0.72
C LEU A 215 23.41 -11.30 0.33
N GLN A 216 23.36 -12.00 -0.81
CA GLN A 216 22.14 -12.67 -1.30
C GLN A 216 21.68 -13.79 -0.35
N ILE A 217 22.62 -14.51 0.28
CA ILE A 217 22.27 -15.53 1.27
C ILE A 217 21.82 -14.89 2.58
N ALA A 218 22.46 -13.79 2.99
CA ALA A 218 22.11 -13.06 4.22
C ALA A 218 20.73 -12.39 4.14
N SER A 219 20.34 -11.85 2.99
CA SER A 219 18.99 -11.27 2.78
C SER A 219 17.88 -12.30 2.95
N THR A 220 18.16 -13.57 2.62
CA THR A 220 17.19 -14.67 2.70
C THR A 220 17.05 -15.25 4.13
N ARG A 221 17.91 -14.86 5.08
CA ARG A 221 18.05 -15.50 6.41
C ARG A 221 18.01 -14.51 7.58
N MET A 222 17.36 -13.36 7.44
CA MET A 222 17.57 -12.24 8.38
C MET A 222 17.15 -12.51 9.84
N GLY A 223 18.17 -12.43 10.71
CA GLY A 223 18.10 -11.85 12.05
C GLY A 223 19.10 -10.68 12.15
N ASN A 224 19.04 -9.86 13.21
CA ASN A 224 19.73 -8.56 13.31
C ASN A 224 21.27 -8.60 13.32
N THR A 225 21.89 -9.74 13.61
CA THR A 225 23.34 -9.87 13.87
C THR A 225 24.21 -10.01 12.60
N PRO A 226 23.88 -10.85 11.59
CA PRO A 226 24.65 -10.93 10.35
C PRO A 226 24.57 -9.67 9.48
N CYS A 227 23.50 -8.88 9.57
CA CYS A 227 23.34 -7.64 8.81
C CYS A 227 24.46 -6.61 9.11
N LYS A 228 24.90 -6.52 10.36
CA LYS A 228 25.96 -5.60 10.78
C LYS A 228 27.34 -6.03 10.27
N ILE A 229 27.62 -7.33 10.21
CA ILE A 229 28.91 -7.86 9.78
C ILE A 229 29.08 -7.69 8.26
N VAL A 230 28.03 -7.97 7.49
CA VAL A 230 28.09 -7.85 6.03
C VAL A 230 28.15 -6.37 5.61
N GLY A 231 27.40 -5.49 6.28
CA GLY A 231 27.52 -4.04 6.08
C GLY A 231 28.93 -3.50 6.33
N LEU A 232 29.60 -3.99 7.37
CA LEU A 232 30.99 -3.63 7.70
C LEU A 232 31.99 -4.08 6.64
N MET A 233 31.77 -5.25 6.01
CA MET A 233 32.63 -5.79 4.95
C MET A 233 32.47 -5.01 3.63
N THR A 234 31.29 -4.46 3.36
CA THR A 234 31.04 -3.65 2.14
C THR A 234 31.54 -2.20 2.25
N THR A 235 31.73 -1.67 3.45
CA THR A 235 32.38 -0.37 3.68
C THR A 235 33.90 -0.50 3.66
N VAL A 236 34.46 -0.79 2.49
CA VAL A 236 35.91 -0.64 2.26
C VAL A 236 36.20 0.86 2.15
N LYS A 237 37.02 1.37 3.06
CA LYS A 237 37.56 2.73 3.06
C LYS A 237 38.92 2.78 2.37
#